data_AF-A0A6G2JW14-F1
#
_entry.id   AF-A0A6G2JW14-F1
#
_cell.length_a   1.000
_cell.length_b   1.000
_cell.length_c   1.000
_cell.angle_alpha   90.00
_cell.angle_beta   90.00
_cell.angle_gamma   90.00
#
_symmetry.space_group_name_H-M   'P 1'
#
loop_
_entity.id
_entity.type
_entity.pdbx_description
1 polymer ?
#
loop_
_entity_poly.entity_id
_entity_poly.type
_entity_poly.pdbx_seq_one_letter_code
_entity_poly.pdbx_strand_id
1 'polypeptide(L)'
;MAAPRIRMRLKAYDHEIVDQSAQKITETVLRTNAKVRGPVPLPTEKHRYTVVRSPHKDKDSREHFEMRIHKRLIDVIDPTDKTVDSLQRL
;
A
#
# COMPACT_ATOMS: atom_id res chain seq x y z
N MET A 1 -10.85 -7.55 -27.27
CA MET A 1 -9.47 -7.52 -26.76
C MET A 1 -9.47 -6.81 -25.41
N ALA A 2 -8.83 -7.37 -24.38
CA ALA A 2 -8.79 -6.73 -23.07
C ALA A 2 -7.92 -5.47 -23.16
N ALA A 3 -8.48 -4.30 -22.79
CA ALA A 3 -7.71 -3.07 -22.72
C ALA A 3 -6.53 -3.25 -21.75
N PRO A 4 -5.33 -2.75 -22.11
CA PRO A 4 -4.16 -2.79 -21.23
C PRO A 4 -4.50 -2.03 -19.93
N ARG A 5 -4.30 -2.70 -18.80
CA ARG A 5 -4.58 -2.16 -17.45
C ARG A 5 -3.37 -2.39 -16.57
N ILE A 6 -2.95 -1.37 -15.82
CA ILE A 6 -1.85 -1.48 -14.87
C ILE A 6 -2.43 -1.42 -13.46
N ARG A 7 -2.22 -2.49 -12.69
CA ARG A 7 -2.66 -2.58 -11.30
C ARG A 7 -1.47 -2.50 -10.37
N MET A 8 -1.49 -1.50 -9.50
CA MET A 8 -0.45 -1.27 -8.51
C MET A 8 -1.00 -1.53 -7.12
N ARG A 9 -0.34 -2.42 -6.37
CA ARG A 9 -0.66 -2.67 -4.95
C ARG A 9 0.44 -2.09 -4.08
N LEU A 10 0.12 -0.99 -3.40
CA LEU A 10 1.00 -0.37 -2.41
C LEU A 10 0.84 -1.08 -1.07
N LYS A 11 1.96 -1.34 -0.41
CA LYS A 11 2.03 -1.89 0.94
C LYS A 11 3.00 -1.09 1.78
N ALA A 12 2.60 -0.71 2.99
CA ALA A 12 3.49 -0.11 3.96
C ALA A 12 3.06 -0.47 5.38
N TYR A 13 4.00 -0.34 6.33
CA TYR A 13 3.70 -0.46 7.75
C TYR A 13 3.07 0.82 8.32
N ASP A 14 3.42 1.97 7.76
CA ASP A 14 2.83 3.26 8.11
C ASP A 14 1.75 3.67 7.09
N HIS A 15 0.62 4.13 7.61
CA HIS A 15 -0.47 4.67 6.84
C HIS A 15 -0.14 6.03 6.19
N GLU A 16 0.66 6.89 6.82
CA GLU A 16 0.94 8.23 6.28
C GLU A 16 1.77 8.11 4.99
N ILE A 17 2.79 7.25 5.01
CA ILE A 17 3.65 7.00 3.87
C ILE A 17 2.88 6.40 2.69
N VAL A 18 1.95 5.47 2.95
CA VAL A 18 1.16 4.85 1.87
C VAL A 18 0.20 5.84 1.23
N ASP A 19 -0.40 6.73 2.04
CA ASP A 19 -1.35 7.72 1.55
C ASP A 19 -0.63 8.85 0.79
N GLN A 20 0.53 9.32 1.27
CA GLN A 20 1.38 10.27 0.53
C GLN A 20 1.86 9.68 -0.81
N SER A 21 2.32 8.43 -0.81
CA SER A 21 2.77 7.75 -2.04
C SER A 21 1.61 7.56 -3.03
N ALA A 22 0.44 7.17 -2.53
CA ALA A 22 -0.75 7.01 -3.35
C ALA A 22 -1.21 8.34 -3.97
N GLN A 23 -1.16 9.44 -3.22
CA GLN A 23 -1.44 10.77 -3.74
C GLN A 23 -0.46 11.18 -4.83
N LYS A 24 0.85 11.03 -4.59
CA LYS A 24 1.90 11.37 -5.56
C LYS A 24 1.76 10.59 -6.88
N ILE A 25 1.44 9.30 -6.80
CA ILE A 25 1.17 8.45 -7.97
C ILE A 25 -0.09 8.95 -8.69
N THR A 26 -1.16 9.23 -7.95
CA THR A 26 -2.43 9.70 -8.53
C THR A 26 -2.25 11.04 -9.25
N GLU A 27 -1.53 11.99 -8.65
CA GLU A 27 -1.21 13.29 -9.24
C GLU A 27 -0.37 13.15 -10.52
N THR A 28 0.62 12.25 -10.51
CA THR A 28 1.47 11.98 -11.67
C THR A 28 0.66 11.43 -12.84
N VAL A 29 -0.26 10.50 -12.57
CA VAL A 29 -1.14 9.89 -13.58
C VAL A 29 -2.17 10.90 -14.12
N LEU A 30 -2.69 11.79 -13.26
CA LEU A 30 -3.57 12.88 -13.67
C LEU A 30 -2.84 13.86 -14.60
N ARG A 31 -1.58 14.22 -14.29
CA ARG A 31 -0.76 15.11 -15.11
C ARG A 31 -0.48 14.54 -16.51
N THR A 32 -0.44 13.22 -16.67
CA THR A 32 -0.21 12.55 -17.96
C THR A 32 -1.50 12.21 -18.72
N ASN A 33 -2.67 12.69 -18.26
CA ASN A 33 -4.00 12.47 -18.87
C ASN A 33 -4.43 10.99 -18.97
N ALA A 34 -3.90 10.12 -18.12
CA ALA A 34 -4.36 8.73 -18.03
C ALA A 34 -5.55 8.61 -17.07
N LYS A 35 -6.48 7.69 -17.36
CA LYS A 35 -7.65 7.47 -16.49
C LYS A 35 -7.24 6.62 -15.29
N VAL A 36 -7.40 7.17 -14.09
CA VAL A 36 -7.09 6.47 -12.84
C VAL A 36 -8.37 6.08 -12.11
N ARG A 37 -8.42 4.84 -11.63
CA ARG A 37 -9.32 4.46 -10.54
C ARG A 37 -8.57 4.77 -9.25
N GLY A 38 -9.07 5.79 -8.54
CA GLY A 38 -8.40 6.40 -7.38
C GLY A 38 -7.98 5.39 -6.31
N PRO A 39 -7.14 5.81 -5.35
CA PRO A 39 -6.53 4.89 -4.39
C PRO A 39 -7.59 4.20 -3.53
N VAL A 40 -7.85 2.93 -3.83
CA VAL A 40 -8.85 2.12 -3.12
C VAL A 40 -8.20 1.57 -1.85
N PRO A 41 -8.74 1.88 -0.66
CA PRO A 41 -8.24 1.31 0.58
C PRO A 41 -8.63 -0.17 0.64
N LEU A 42 -7.63 -1.05 0.80
CA LEU A 42 -7.88 -2.46 1.09
C LEU A 42 -7.80 -2.70 2.61
N PRO A 43 -8.46 -3.77 3.11
CA PRO A 43 -8.37 -4.14 4.52
C PRO A 43 -6.92 -4.29 4.99
N THR A 44 -6.60 -3.65 6.11
CA THR A 44 -5.27 -3.73 6.75
C THR A 44 -5.08 -5.12 7.33
N GLU A 45 -3.98 -5.78 6.96
CA GLU A 45 -3.59 -7.05 7.59
C GLU A 45 -3.02 -6.76 8.98
N LYS A 46 -3.52 -7.45 10.01
CA LYS A 46 -3.07 -7.30 11.40
C LYS A 46 -2.50 -8.63 11.87
N HIS A 47 -1.19 -8.66 12.12
CA HIS A 47 -0.52 -9.80 12.73
C HIS A 47 -0.27 -9.50 14.19
N ARG A 48 -0.81 -10.33 15.09
CA ARG A 48 -0.66 -10.17 16.54
C ARG A 48 0.26 -11.25 17.09
N TYR A 49 1.25 -10.84 17.85
CA TYR A 49 2.21 -11.72 18.50
C TYR A 49 2.16 -11.45 19.99
N THR A 50 2.14 -12.50 20.79
CA THR A 50 2.20 -12.37 22.26
C THR A 50 3.43 -13.09 22.74
N VAL A 51 4.32 -12.38 23.42
CA VAL A 51 5.56 -12.94 23.97
C VAL A 51 5.56 -12.82 25.48
N VAL A 52 6.24 -13.75 26.15
CA VAL A 52 6.46 -13.66 27.60
C VAL A 52 7.60 -12.67 27.84
N ARG A 53 7.41 -11.75 28.78
CA ARG A 53 8.43 -10.72 29.10
C ARG A 53 9.61 -11.29 29.88
N SER A 54 9.34 -12.21 30.79
CA SER A 54 10.35 -12.81 31.66
C SER A 54 11.06 -13.98 30.96
N PRO A 55 12.39 -14.10 31.08
CA PRO A 55 13.12 -15.26 30.57
C PRO A 55 12.80 -16.56 31.32
N HIS A 56 12.25 -16.48 32.55
CA HIS A 56 11.90 -17.66 33.35
C HIS A 56 10.66 -17.45 34.23
N LYS A 57 9.83 -18.50 34.33
CA LYS A 57 8.70 -18.69 35.27
C LYS A 57 7.47 -17.77 35.13
N ASP A 58 7.60 -16.49 34.79
CA ASP A 58 6.46 -15.54 34.84
C ASP A 58 5.58 -15.54 33.58
N LYS A 59 4.66 -16.52 33.47
CA LYS A 59 3.77 -16.70 32.31
C LYS A 59 2.66 -15.65 32.16
N ASP A 60 2.28 -15.00 33.26
CA ASP A 60 1.21 -13.99 33.27
C ASP A 60 1.69 -12.62 32.79
N SER A 61 3.01 -12.39 32.84
CA SER A 61 3.64 -11.20 32.28
C SER A 61 3.85 -11.38 30.77
N ARG A 62 2.83 -10.99 29.99
CA ARG A 62 2.83 -11.06 28.52
C ARG A 62 2.82 -9.69 27.89
N GLU A 63 3.50 -9.58 26.75
CA GLU A 63 3.51 -8.39 25.92
C GLU A 63 2.83 -8.67 24.59
N HIS A 64 1.94 -7.78 24.20
CA HIS A 64 1.20 -7.87 22.95
C HIS A 64 1.82 -6.94 21.93
N PHE A 65 2.41 -7.53 20.89
CA PHE A 65 2.90 -6.82 19.73
C PHE A 65 1.92 -6.97 18.57
N GLU A 66 1.82 -5.95 17.74
CA GLU A 66 1.12 -6.05 16.47
C GLU A 66 1.90 -5.42 15.33
N MET A 67 1.80 -6.05 14.17
CA MET A 67 2.29 -5.53 12.91
C MET A 67 1.08 -5.27 12.01
N ARG A 68 0.92 -4.01 11.60
CA ARG A 68 -0.14 -3.58 10.69
C ARG A 68 0.45 -3.38 9.30
N ILE A 69 -0.19 -3.96 8.29
CA ILE A 69 0.19 -3.78 6.89
C ILE A 69 -0.96 -3.09 6.17
N HIS A 70 -0.76 -1.81 5.88
CA HIS A 70 -1.71 -0.98 5.15
C HIS A 70 -1.56 -1.24 3.66
N LYS A 71 -2.70 -1.47 2.99
CA LYS A 71 -2.76 -1.84 1.58
C LYS A 71 -3.61 -0.83 0.81
N ARG A 72 -3.07 -0.30 -0.29
CA ARG A 72 -3.82 0.53 -1.25
C ARG A 72 -3.72 -0.08 -2.64
N LEU A 73 -4.81 -0.01 -3.39
CA LEU A 73 -4.88 -0.47 -4.78
C LEU A 73 -5.12 0.73 -5.69
N ILE A 74 -4.30 0.88 -6.72
CA ILE A 74 -4.48 1.87 -7.79
C ILE A 74 -4.60 1.11 -9.10
N ASP A 75 -5.63 1.40 -9.89
CA ASP A 75 -5.84 0.80 -11.22
C ASP A 75 -5.77 1.92 -12.27
N VAL A 76 -4.83 1.83 -13.21
CA VAL A 76 -4.71 2.77 -14.33
C VAL A 76 -5.34 2.13 -15.56
N ILE A 77 -6.37 2.79 -16.08
CA ILE A 77 -7.15 2.41 -17.25
C ILE A 77 -6.55 3.16 -18.45
N ASP A 78 -6.21 2.43 -19.51
CA ASP A 78 -5.61 2.97 -20.74
C ASP A 78 -4.30 3.73 -20.50
N PRO A 79 -3.19 3.01 -20.19
CA PRO A 79 -1.89 3.65 -19.98
C PRO A 79 -1.36 4.26 -21.28
N THR A 80 -0.91 5.51 -21.19
CA THR A 80 -0.10 6.14 -22.25
C THR A 80 1.39 5.86 -22.01
N ASP A 81 2.21 5.81 -23.05
CA ASP A 81 3.66 5.53 -22.92
C ASP A 81 4.38 6.52 -21.99
N LYS A 82 3.96 7.79 -22.03
CA LYS A 82 4.43 8.84 -21.10
C LYS A 82 4.10 8.54 -19.63
N THR A 83 2.95 7.90 -19.38
CA THR A 83 2.53 7.50 -18.03
C THR A 83 3.39 6.35 -17.52
N VAL A 84 3.71 5.38 -18.38
CA VAL A 84 4.56 4.23 -18.01
C VAL A 84 5.96 4.71 -17.61
N ASP A 85 6.58 5.58 -18.41
CA ASP A 85 7.90 6.15 -18.10
C ASP A 85 7.89 7.02 -16.83
N SER A 86 6.83 7.81 -16.63
CA SER A 86 6.69 8.63 -15.41
C SER A 86 6.53 7.79 -14.14
N LEU A 87 5.85 6.65 -14.22
CA LEU A 87 5.67 5.73 -13.09
C LEU A 87 6.94 4.94 -12.77
N GLN A 88 7.81 4.69 -13.74
CA GLN A 88 9.08 3.97 -13.52
C GLN A 88 10.17 4.83 -12.86
N ARG A 89 10.09 6.16 -12.98
CA ARG A 89 11.11 7.10 -12.47
C ARG A 89 10.85 7.62 -11.05
N LEU A 90 9.79 7.12 -10.41
CA LEU A 90 9.35 7.49 -9.06
C LEU A 90 10.00 6.61 -8.00
#